data_AF-A0A7K1FQ31-F1
#
_entry.id   AF-A0A7K1FQ31-F1
#
_cell.length_a   1.000
_cell.length_b   1.000
_cell.length_c   1.000
_cell.angle_alpha   90.00
_cell.angle_beta   90.00
_cell.angle_gamma   90.00
#
_symmetry.space_group_name_H-M   'P 1'
#
loop_
_entity.id
_entity.type
_entity.pdbx_description
1 polymer ?
#
loop_
_entity_poly.entity_id
_entity_poly.type
_entity_poly.pdbx_seq_one_letter_code
_entity_poly.pdbx_strand_id
1 'polypeptide(L)'
;MLTQVPLLVVQPPAATDPTVRIFTPPRHATADHVYLSGPGPLHSSCGECGRILLRGQRSVHHVPGIYFVCPGCGACNALPG
;
A
#
# COMPACT_ATOMS: atom_id res chain seq x y z
N MET A 1 13.56 8.45 14.74
CA MET A 1 13.54 8.56 13.27
C MET A 1 12.34 7.76 12.77
N LEU A 2 11.53 8.34 11.89
CA LEU A 2 10.49 7.60 11.18
C LEU A 2 11.16 6.86 10.02
N THR A 3 10.87 5.57 9.86
CA THR A 3 11.45 4.76 8.79
C THR A 3 10.41 4.61 7.69
N GLN A 4 10.78 4.94 6.46
CA GLN A 4 9.92 4.76 5.29
C GLN A 4 10.40 3.55 4.48
N VAL A 5 9.48 2.66 4.15
CA VAL A 5 9.73 1.46 3.34
C VAL A 5 8.93 1.57 2.04
N PRO A 6 9.59 1.63 0.87
CA PRO A 6 8.87 1.60 -0.39
C PRO A 6 8.24 0.22 -0.61
N LEU A 7 6.99 0.21 -1.06
CA LEU A 7 6.30 -0.99 -1.50
C LEU A 7 6.77 -1.40 -2.90
N LEU A 8 6.54 -2.67 -3.26
CA LEU A 8 6.87 -3.17 -4.58
C LEU A 8 5.76 -2.83 -5.56
N VAL A 9 6.10 -2.17 -6.66
CA VAL A 9 5.17 -1.97 -7.79
C VAL A 9 5.04 -3.26 -8.56
N VAL A 10 3.81 -3.73 -8.74
CA VAL A 10 3.51 -5.00 -9.42
C VAL A 10 2.44 -4.80 -10.46
N GLN A 11 2.36 -5.74 -11.41
CA GLN A 11 1.19 -5.84 -12.28
C GLN A 11 -0.02 -6.25 -11.43
N PRO A 12 -1.19 -5.60 -11.60
CA PRO A 12 -2.41 -6.04 -10.95
C PRO A 12 -2.69 -7.51 -11.30
N PRO A 13 -2.94 -8.38 -10.31
CA PRO A 13 -3.31 -9.76 -10.58
C PRO A 13 -4.66 -9.84 -11.32
N ALA A 14 -4.90 -10.95 -12.02
CA ALA A 14 -6.17 -11.18 -12.69
C ALA A 14 -7.34 -11.16 -11.68
N ALA A 15 -8.41 -10.43 -12.02
CA ALA A 15 -9.54 -10.17 -11.11
C ALA A 15 -10.34 -11.42 -10.68
N THR A 16 -10.02 -12.59 -11.21
CA THR A 16 -10.75 -13.84 -11.00
C THR A 16 -10.22 -14.70 -9.84
N ASP A 17 -9.09 -14.35 -9.23
CA ASP A 17 -8.55 -15.11 -8.10
C ASP A 17 -9.25 -14.73 -6.78
N PRO A 18 -10.02 -15.63 -6.15
CA PRO A 18 -10.74 -15.34 -4.92
C PRO A 18 -9.84 -15.18 -3.70
N THR A 19 -8.56 -15.53 -3.78
CA THR A 19 -7.57 -15.35 -2.71
C THR A 19 -6.96 -13.95 -2.71
N VAL A 20 -7.15 -13.19 -3.79
CA VAL A 20 -6.62 -11.84 -3.95
C VAL A 20 -7.56 -10.80 -3.36
N ARG A 21 -6.98 -9.80 -2.69
CA ARG A 21 -7.63 -8.60 -2.20
C ARG A 21 -6.87 -7.37 -2.70
N ILE A 22 -7.53 -6.58 -3.54
CA ILE A 22 -7.01 -5.31 -4.04
C ILE A 22 -7.77 -4.17 -3.36
N PHE A 23 -7.09 -3.42 -2.51
CA PHE A 23 -7.64 -2.24 -1.88
C PHE A 23 -7.52 -1.06 -2.84
N THR A 24 -8.67 -0.60 -3.33
CA THR A 24 -8.76 0.59 -4.18
C THR A 24 -9.19 1.80 -3.35
N PRO A 25 -8.67 3.00 -3.66
CA PRO A 25 -9.03 4.18 -2.91
C PRO A 25 -10.48 4.58 -3.22
N PRO A 26 -11.24 5.11 -2.25
CA PRO A 26 -12.55 5.68 -2.53
C PRO A 26 -12.42 6.88 -3.47
N ARG A 27 -13.49 7.21 -4.22
CA ARG A 27 -13.51 8.34 -5.16
C ARG A 27 -13.13 9.69 -4.54
N HIS A 28 -13.29 9.83 -3.23
CA HIS A 28 -13.01 11.05 -2.47
C HIS A 28 -11.73 10.97 -1.63
N ALA A 29 -10.81 10.04 -1.95
CA ALA A 29 -9.53 9.97 -1.27
C ALA A 29 -8.75 11.28 -1.44
N THR A 30 -8.48 11.97 -0.33
CA THR A 30 -7.66 13.19 -0.31
C THR A 30 -6.19 12.87 -0.44
N ALA A 31 -5.32 13.88 -0.55
CA ALA A 31 -3.86 13.73 -0.57
C ALA A 31 -3.28 13.00 0.67
N ASP A 32 -3.99 13.01 1.79
CA ASP A 32 -3.56 12.40 3.05
C ASP A 32 -4.13 11.00 3.29
N HIS A 33 -4.94 10.47 2.36
CA HIS A 33 -5.52 9.15 2.48
C HIS A 33 -4.45 8.06 2.61
N VAL A 34 -4.63 7.20 3.62
CA VAL A 34 -3.85 5.98 3.88
C VAL A 34 -4.82 4.83 4.13
N TYR A 35 -4.43 3.62 3.76
CA TYR A 35 -5.25 2.42 3.95
C TYR A 35 -5.26 1.94 5.40
N LEU A 36 -4.11 2.06 6.07
CA LEU A 36 -3.92 1.67 7.46
C LEU A 36 -3.15 2.77 8.19
N SER A 37 -3.54 3.02 9.44
CA SER A 37 -2.86 3.98 10.32
C SER A 37 -2.69 3.38 11.71
N GLY A 38 -1.49 3.51 12.27
CA GLY A 38 -1.17 3.08 13.62
C GLY A 38 -0.13 3.99 14.30
N PRO A 39 0.27 3.67 15.55
CA PRO A 39 1.22 4.48 16.33
C PRO A 39 2.69 4.04 16.17
N GLY A 40 2.99 3.08 15.28
CA GLY A 40 4.34 2.57 15.08
C GLY A 40 5.26 3.54 14.32
N PRO A 41 6.56 3.24 14.25
CA PRO A 41 7.55 4.13 13.64
C PRO A 41 7.66 4.00 12.11
N LEU A 42 6.99 3.01 11.51
CA LEU A 42 7.17 2.66 10.10
C LEU A 42 6.09 3.27 9.22
N HIS A 43 6.47 3.74 8.03
CA HIS A 43 5.56 4.15 6.97
C HIS A 43 5.85 3.33 5.73
N SER A 44 4.81 2.89 5.03
CA SER A 44 4.98 2.26 3.72
C SER A 44 4.51 3.21 2.64
N SER A 45 5.39 3.50 1.68
CA SER A 45 5.11 4.39 0.57
C SER A 45 4.89 3.62 -0.73
N CYS A 46 4.11 4.18 -1.63
CA CYS A 46 4.01 3.73 -3.00
C CYS A 46 5.42 3.63 -3.61
N GLY A 47 5.75 2.50 -4.23
CA GLY A 47 7.04 2.28 -4.87
C GLY A 47 7.29 3.16 -6.09
N GLU A 48 6.22 3.70 -6.69
CA GLU A 48 6.29 4.56 -7.87
C GLU A 48 6.42 6.05 -7.50
N CYS A 49 5.42 6.61 -6.80
CA CYS A 49 5.35 8.06 -6.56
C CYS A 49 5.78 8.49 -5.14
N GLY A 50 6.22 7.56 -4.28
CA GLY A 50 6.68 7.87 -2.92
C GLY A 50 5.59 8.26 -1.92
N ARG A 51 4.33 8.32 -2.34
CA ARG A 51 3.20 8.67 -1.48
C ARG A 51 2.98 7.64 -0.37
N ILE A 52 2.79 8.07 0.88
CA ILE A 52 2.48 7.16 2.01
C ILE A 52 1.12 6.48 1.79
N LEU A 53 1.10 5.15 1.82
CA LEU A 53 -0.10 4.33 1.71
C LEU A 53 -0.47 3.66 3.04
N LEU A 54 0.53 3.33 3.88
CA LEU A 54 0.35 2.77 5.21
C LEU A 54 1.14 3.61 6.23
N ARG A 55 0.48 4.10 7.27
CA ARG A 55 1.08 5.00 8.27
C ARG A 55 1.23 4.30 9.63
N GLY A 56 2.32 4.62 10.30
CA GLY A 56 2.70 4.14 11.63
C GLY A 56 2.51 2.64 11.89
N GLN A 57 3.06 1.80 11.03
CA GLN A 57 3.10 0.35 11.23
C GLN A 57 4.18 -0.01 12.27
N ARG A 58 3.94 -1.06 13.07
CA ARG A 58 4.95 -1.60 14.01
C ARG A 58 5.97 -2.49 13.28
N SER A 59 5.47 -3.29 12.36
CA SER A 59 6.23 -4.15 11.44
C SER A 59 5.46 -4.26 10.13
N VAL A 60 6.13 -4.72 9.09
CA VAL A 60 5.52 -5.05 7.79
C VAL A 60 5.93 -6.48 7.45
N HIS A 61 4.96 -7.31 7.13
CA HIS A 61 5.17 -8.70 6.74
C HIS A 61 4.51 -8.93 5.39
N HIS A 62 5.19 -9.64 4.50
CA HIS A 62 4.59 -10.05 3.24
C HIS A 62 3.39 -10.95 3.51
N VAL A 63 2.22 -10.53 3.01
CA VAL A 63 1.01 -11.33 2.99
C VAL A 63 0.63 -11.53 1.53
N PRO A 64 0.81 -12.74 0.97
CA PRO A 64 0.44 -13.02 -0.41
C PRO A 64 -1.03 -12.68 -0.67
N GLY A 65 -1.31 -12.12 -1.85
CA GLY A 65 -2.67 -11.79 -2.26
C GLY A 65 -3.19 -10.43 -1.79
N ILE A 66 -2.44 -9.66 -0.99
CA ILE A 66 -2.85 -8.30 -0.58
C ILE A 66 -2.13 -7.23 -1.40
N TYR A 67 -2.92 -6.36 -2.03
CA TYR A 67 -2.42 -5.27 -2.87
C TYR A 67 -3.12 -3.95 -2.58
N PHE A 68 -2.40 -2.83 -2.78
CA PHE A 68 -2.89 -1.46 -2.56
C PHE A 68 -2.71 -0.63 -3.83
N VAL A 69 -3.80 -0.05 -4.34
CA VAL A 69 -3.74 0.86 -5.49
C VAL A 69 -3.42 2.26 -5.00
N CYS A 70 -2.36 2.88 -5.51
CA CYS A 70 -2.00 4.22 -5.09
C CYS A 70 -3.05 5.25 -5.57
N PRO A 71 -3.66 6.07 -4.68
CA PRO A 71 -4.59 7.12 -5.09
C PRO A 71 -3.94 8.26 -5.87
N GLY A 72 -2.61 8.41 -5.79
CA GLY A 72 -1.87 9.45 -6.50
C GLY A 72 -1.58 9.09 -7.96
N CYS A 73 -0.99 7.91 -8.19
CA CYS A 73 -0.52 7.51 -9.52
C CYS A 73 -1.20 6.26 -10.10
N GLY A 74 -2.11 5.62 -9.36
CA GLY A 74 -2.81 4.39 -9.79
C GLY A 74 -1.96 3.11 -9.75
N ALA A 75 -0.67 3.18 -9.39
CA ALA A 75 0.20 2.01 -9.32
C ALA A 75 -0.34 0.96 -8.32
N CYS A 76 -0.24 -0.32 -8.66
CA CYS A 76 -0.56 -1.43 -7.77
C CYS A 76 0.66 -1.80 -6.92
N ASN A 77 0.51 -1.85 -5.60
CA ASN A 77 1.62 -2.02 -4.66
C ASN A 77 1.42 -3.25 -3.79
N ALA A 78 2.48 -4.04 -3.62
CA ALA A 78 2.53 -5.18 -2.71
C ALA A 78 3.55 -4.93 -1.57
N LEU A 79 3.35 -5.60 -0.43
CA LEU A 79 4.34 -5.59 0.65
C LEU A 79 5.62 -6.31 0.18
N PRO A 80 6.82 -5.78 0.47
CA PRO A 80 8.07 -6.45 0.13
C PRO A 80 8.21 -7.78 0.89
N GLY A 81 8.76 -8.78 0.19
CA GLY A 81 9.08 -10.12 0.70
C GLY A 81 10.32 -10.16 1.58
#